data_AF-A0A024JZC6-F1
#
_entry.id   AF-A0A024JZC6-F1
#
_cell.length_a   1.000
_cell.length_b   1.000
_cell.length_c   1.000
_cell.angle_alpha   90.00
_cell.angle_beta   90.00
_cell.angle_gamma   90.00
#
_symmetry.space_group_name_H-M   'P 1'
#
loop_
_entity.id
_entity.type
_entity.pdbx_description
1 polymer ?
#
loop_
_entity_poly.entity_id
_entity_poly.type
_entity_poly.pdbx_seq_one_letter_code
_entity_poly.pdbx_strand_id
1 'polypeptide(L)'
;MIHLQPYLRFSAVIAVVLGVLFLDQTGGVWTFIVVLAAAFFLASAGASAAYLTVSEIFPMETRALAIAFFYAVGTAIGGITGPVLFGELINSGDRGQVLWSFLIGAIVMAVAGLVELWLGIAAEQRALEDLALPLTVADATNE
;
A
#
# COMPACT_ATOMS: atom_id res chain seq x y z
N MET A 1 5.87 -3.03 -17.01
CA MET A 1 4.56 -2.33 -17.14
C MET A 1 3.33 -3.27 -17.22
N ILE A 2 3.33 -4.49 -16.65
CA ILE A 2 2.12 -5.33 -16.60
C ILE A 2 1.86 -6.02 -15.25
N HIS A 3 2.78 -6.06 -14.28
CA HIS A 3 2.58 -6.95 -13.12
C HIS A 3 2.06 -6.36 -11.81
N LEU A 4 2.06 -5.05 -11.58
CA LEU A 4 1.60 -4.48 -10.28
C LEU A 4 0.10 -4.18 -10.17
N GLN A 5 -0.55 -3.92 -11.31
CA GLN A 5 -1.96 -3.49 -11.37
C GLN A 5 -3.03 -4.40 -10.72
N PRO A 6 -2.84 -5.73 -10.57
CA PRO A 6 -3.90 -6.57 -10.00
C PRO A 6 -3.99 -6.52 -8.47
N TYR A 7 -2.87 -6.37 -7.74
CA TYR A 7 -2.82 -6.73 -6.32
C TYR A 7 -3.67 -5.85 -5.40
N LEU A 8 -3.62 -4.53 -5.54
CA LEU A 8 -4.35 -3.62 -4.63
C LEU A 8 -5.85 -3.56 -4.95
N ARG A 9 -6.22 -3.80 -6.22
CA ARG A 9 -7.63 -3.94 -6.64
C ARG A 9 -8.24 -5.26 -6.15
N PHE A 10 -7.49 -6.34 -6.26
CA PHE A 10 -7.91 -7.64 -5.72
C PHE A 10 -8.04 -7.57 -4.19
N SER A 11 -7.18 -6.85 -3.48
CA SER A 11 -7.30 -6.72 -2.02
C SER A 11 -8.56 -5.94 -1.62
N ALA A 12 -8.93 -4.91 -2.39
CA ALA A 12 -10.17 -4.19 -2.18
C ALA A 12 -11.40 -5.09 -2.37
N VAL A 13 -11.43 -5.93 -3.40
CA VAL A 13 -12.52 -6.91 -3.61
C VAL A 13 -12.56 -7.91 -2.46
N ILE A 14 -11.40 -8.42 -2.03
CA ILE A 14 -11.28 -9.35 -0.91
C ILE A 14 -11.77 -8.70 0.40
N ALA A 15 -11.52 -7.40 0.61
CA ALA A 15 -12.00 -6.67 1.78
C ALA A 15 -13.54 -6.51 1.78
N VAL A 16 -14.17 -6.31 0.62
CA VAL A 16 -15.65 -6.34 0.50
C VAL A 16 -16.20 -7.73 0.81
N VAL A 17 -15.56 -8.78 0.28
CA VAL A 17 -15.95 -10.18 0.55
C VAL A 17 -15.81 -10.53 2.04
N LEU A 18 -14.75 -10.03 2.70
CA LEU A 18 -14.57 -10.13 4.16
C LEU A 18 -15.70 -9.49 4.94
N GLY A 19 -16.12 -8.29 4.54
CA GLY A 19 -17.24 -7.59 5.16
C GLY A 19 -18.55 -8.38 5.06
N VAL A 20 -18.84 -8.94 3.88
CA VAL A 20 -20.04 -9.76 3.65
C VAL A 20 -19.99 -11.06 4.46
N LEU A 21 -18.85 -11.77 4.45
CA LEU A 21 -18.65 -12.98 5.27
C LEU A 21 -18.78 -12.72 6.76
N PHE A 22 -18.34 -11.54 7.23
CA PHE A 22 -18.46 -11.13 8.63
C PHE A 22 -19.93 -10.91 9.05
N LEU A 23 -20.77 -10.38 8.15
CA LEU A 23 -22.21 -10.22 8.40
C LEU A 23 -22.96 -11.55 8.38
N ASP A 24 -22.71 -12.37 7.37
CA ASP A 24 -23.46 -13.61 7.15
C ASP A 24 -22.98 -14.79 8.02
N GLN A 25 -21.86 -14.62 8.76
CA GLN A 25 -21.18 -15.67 9.54
C GLN A 25 -20.87 -16.95 8.74
N THR A 26 -20.83 -16.86 7.41
CA THR A 26 -20.67 -18.01 6.53
C THR A 26 -19.25 -18.57 6.66
N GLY A 27 -19.12 -19.83 7.05
CA GLY A 27 -17.83 -20.50 7.19
C GLY A 27 -17.04 -20.20 8.48
N GLY A 28 -17.62 -19.42 9.41
CA GLY A 28 -17.07 -19.20 10.75
C GLY A 28 -15.70 -18.48 10.79
N VAL A 29 -15.06 -18.52 11.96
CA VAL A 29 -13.81 -17.80 12.25
C VAL A 29 -12.67 -18.18 11.31
N TRP A 30 -12.58 -19.45 10.91
CA TRP A 30 -11.50 -19.94 10.04
C TRP A 30 -11.56 -19.35 8.64
N THR A 31 -12.76 -19.28 8.04
CA THR A 31 -12.93 -18.67 6.72
C THR A 31 -12.57 -17.19 6.77
N PHE A 32 -13.01 -16.49 7.81
CA PHE A 32 -12.64 -15.09 8.03
C PHE A 32 -11.12 -14.91 8.12
N ILE A 33 -10.42 -15.72 8.92
CA ILE A 33 -8.95 -15.62 9.07
C ILE A 33 -8.23 -15.89 7.75
N VAL A 34 -8.67 -16.87 6.95
CA VAL A 34 -8.05 -17.18 5.65
C VAL A 34 -8.19 -16.03 4.67
N VAL A 35 -9.40 -15.46 4.56
CA VAL A 35 -9.64 -14.33 3.65
C VAL A 35 -8.92 -13.07 4.14
N LEU A 36 -8.86 -12.86 5.47
CA LEU A 36 -8.08 -11.79 6.09
C LEU A 36 -6.60 -11.92 5.76
N ALA A 37 -6.02 -13.11 5.94
CA ALA A 37 -4.62 -13.37 5.61
C ALA A 37 -4.33 -13.10 4.12
N ALA A 38 -5.22 -13.51 3.22
CA ALA A 38 -5.09 -13.24 1.80
C ALA A 38 -5.09 -11.74 1.47
N ALA A 39 -5.97 -10.95 2.12
CA ALA A 39 -5.99 -9.50 1.97
C ALA A 39 -4.68 -8.85 2.43
N PHE A 40 -4.17 -9.25 3.60
CA PHE A 40 -2.91 -8.74 4.15
C PHE A 40 -1.69 -9.11 3.29
N PHE A 41 -1.67 -10.33 2.74
CA PHE A 41 -0.62 -10.77 1.83
C PHE A 41 -0.54 -9.86 0.59
N LEU A 42 -1.69 -9.57 -0.02
CA LEU A 42 -1.76 -8.71 -1.19
C LEU A 42 -1.40 -7.26 -0.87
N ALA A 43 -1.83 -6.76 0.29
CA ALA A 43 -1.43 -5.44 0.78
C ALA A 43 0.08 -5.33 0.99
N SER A 44 0.71 -6.37 1.56
CA SER A 44 2.16 -6.42 1.77
C SER A 44 2.95 -6.45 0.47
N ALA A 45 2.47 -7.18 -0.55
CA ALA A 45 3.06 -7.19 -1.88
C ALA A 45 3.06 -5.77 -2.51
N GLY A 46 1.95 -5.03 -2.39
CA GLY A 46 1.87 -3.64 -2.85
C GLY A 46 2.85 -2.72 -2.13
N ALA A 47 2.94 -2.82 -0.80
CA ALA A 47 3.89 -2.03 -0.01
C ALA A 47 5.36 -2.30 -0.40
N SER A 48 5.72 -3.57 -0.67
CA SER A 48 7.07 -3.95 -1.10
C SER A 48 7.41 -3.37 -2.48
N ALA A 49 6.45 -3.30 -3.39
CA ALA A 49 6.68 -2.77 -4.72
C ALA A 49 6.85 -1.25 -4.73
N ALA A 50 6.11 -0.54 -3.88
CA ALA A 50 6.28 0.88 -3.66
C ALA A 50 7.69 1.20 -3.13
N TYR A 51 8.23 0.38 -2.22
CA TYR A 51 9.59 0.52 -1.72
C TYR A 51 10.63 0.45 -2.85
N LEU A 52 10.51 -0.54 -3.74
CA LEU A 52 11.42 -0.68 -4.90
C LEU A 52 11.32 0.54 -5.82
N THR A 53 10.11 0.98 -6.12
CA THR A 53 9.86 2.14 -6.99
C THR A 53 10.50 3.42 -6.43
N VAL A 54 10.34 3.67 -5.13
CA VAL A 54 11.02 4.81 -4.46
C VAL A 54 12.53 4.63 -4.48
N SER A 55 13.04 3.40 -4.28
CA SER A 55 14.48 3.15 -4.31
C SER A 55 15.10 3.39 -5.70
N GLU A 56 14.36 3.14 -6.78
CA GLU A 56 14.84 3.27 -8.15
C GLU A 56 14.70 4.71 -8.69
N ILE A 57 13.68 5.46 -8.27
CA ILE A 57 13.45 6.84 -8.74
C ILE A 57 14.44 7.83 -8.10
N PHE A 58 14.82 7.62 -6.84
CA PHE A 58 15.65 8.56 -6.09
C PHE A 58 17.15 8.15 -6.09
N PRO A 59 18.08 9.11 -6.23
CA PRO A 59 19.52 8.88 -6.11
C PRO A 59 19.90 8.22 -4.78
N MET A 60 20.96 7.40 -4.79
CA MET A 60 21.43 6.60 -3.64
C MET A 60 21.61 7.42 -2.36
N GLU A 61 22.03 8.67 -2.50
CA GLU A 61 22.34 9.61 -1.43
C GLU A 61 21.07 10.14 -0.74
N THR A 62 19.94 10.20 -1.45
CA THR A 62 18.66 10.73 -0.95
C THR A 62 17.59 9.67 -0.74
N ARG A 63 17.84 8.44 -1.22
CA ARG A 63 16.95 7.28 -1.12
C ARG A 63 16.49 7.01 0.32
N ALA A 64 17.42 7.01 1.27
CA ALA A 64 17.10 6.72 2.67
C ALA A 64 16.16 7.77 3.28
N LEU A 65 16.37 9.05 2.96
CA LEU A 65 15.52 10.15 3.41
C LEU A 65 14.12 10.05 2.80
N ALA A 66 14.01 9.74 1.50
CA ALA A 66 12.74 9.58 0.81
C ALA A 66 11.91 8.42 1.42
N ILE A 67 12.53 7.25 1.63
CA ILE A 67 11.86 6.10 2.26
C ILE A 67 11.39 6.46 3.67
N ALA A 68 12.25 7.09 4.48
CA ALA A 68 11.91 7.49 5.84
C ALA A 68 10.73 8.47 5.87
N PHE A 69 10.69 9.43 4.94
CA PHE A 69 9.59 10.39 4.83
C PHE A 69 8.28 9.71 4.46
N PHE A 70 8.25 8.89 3.41
CA PHE A 70 7.04 8.18 3.01
C PHE A 70 6.55 7.20 4.07
N TYR A 71 7.48 6.50 4.74
CA TYR A 71 7.15 5.62 5.85
C TYR A 71 6.55 6.42 7.01
N ALA A 72 7.18 7.51 7.44
CA ALA A 72 6.68 8.34 8.53
C ALA A 72 5.29 8.92 8.24
N VAL A 73 5.06 9.44 7.03
CA VAL A 73 3.75 9.98 6.63
C VAL A 73 2.70 8.88 6.54
N GLY A 74 3.01 7.75 5.92
CA GLY A 74 2.09 6.61 5.81
C GLY A 74 1.72 6.04 7.17
N THR A 75 2.69 5.85 8.05
CA THR A 75 2.48 5.40 9.43
C THR A 75 1.73 6.44 10.25
N ALA A 76 1.98 7.74 10.08
CA ALA A 76 1.24 8.77 10.78
C ALA A 76 -0.24 8.78 10.37
N ILE A 77 -0.54 8.77 9.07
CA ILE A 77 -1.92 8.76 8.58
C ILE A 77 -2.62 7.45 8.99
N GLY A 78 -2.04 6.30 8.65
CA GLY A 78 -2.65 5.01 8.94
C GLY A 78 -2.73 4.70 10.44
N GLY A 79 -1.68 5.02 11.20
CA GLY A 79 -1.56 4.73 12.62
C GLY A 79 -2.37 5.67 13.52
N ILE A 80 -2.66 6.90 13.07
CA ILE A 80 -3.57 7.82 13.79
C ILE A 80 -5.01 7.58 13.34
N THR A 81 -5.29 7.60 12.03
CA THR A 81 -6.65 7.49 11.52
C THR A 81 -7.23 6.10 11.75
N GLY A 82 -6.43 5.04 11.66
CA GLY A 82 -6.89 3.66 11.84
C GLY A 82 -7.56 3.42 13.20
N PRO A 83 -6.86 3.60 14.33
CA PRO A 83 -7.44 3.39 15.66
C PRO A 83 -8.60 4.33 15.97
N VAL A 84 -8.52 5.60 15.54
CA VAL A 84 -9.59 6.59 15.79
C VAL A 84 -10.86 6.22 15.03
N LEU A 85 -10.74 5.89 13.74
CA LEU A 85 -11.91 5.62 12.90
C LEU A 85 -12.48 4.21 13.15
N PHE A 86 -11.62 3.20 13.16
CA PHE A 86 -12.07 1.81 13.27
C PHE A 86 -12.30 1.37 14.71
N GLY A 87 -11.63 1.99 15.70
CA GLY A 87 -11.84 1.69 17.11
C GLY A 87 -13.26 2.00 17.57
N GLU A 88 -13.81 3.14 17.17
CA GLU A 88 -15.21 3.51 17.48
C GLU A 88 -16.21 2.56 16.82
N LEU A 89 -16.00 2.23 15.53
CA LEU A 89 -16.86 1.32 14.77
C LEU A 89 -16.86 -0.09 15.33
N ILE A 90 -15.70 -0.60 15.79
CA ILE A 90 -15.58 -1.93 16.41
C ILE A 90 -16.18 -1.94 17.82
N ASN A 91 -15.96 -0.89 18.62
CA ASN A 91 -16.43 -0.82 20.00
C ASN A 91 -17.95 -0.62 20.11
N SER A 92 -18.61 -0.23 19.01
CA SER A 92 -20.08 -0.12 18.94
C SER A 92 -20.81 -1.44 19.21
N GLY A 93 -20.15 -2.59 19.00
CA GLY A 93 -20.75 -3.92 19.12
C GLY A 93 -21.78 -4.28 18.03
N ASP A 94 -22.08 -3.34 17.13
CA ASP A 94 -22.98 -3.55 16.00
C ASP A 94 -22.21 -4.07 14.78
N ARG A 95 -22.61 -5.24 14.29
CA ARG A 95 -21.98 -5.87 13.11
C ARG A 95 -22.14 -5.03 11.85
N GLY A 96 -23.21 -4.23 11.76
CA GLY A 96 -23.40 -3.29 10.65
C GLY A 96 -22.32 -2.21 10.62
N GLN A 97 -21.91 -1.70 11.78
CA GLN A 97 -20.85 -0.70 11.89
C GLN A 97 -19.47 -1.31 11.61
N VAL A 98 -19.25 -2.57 12.00
CA VAL A 98 -18.03 -3.29 11.63
C VAL A 98 -17.96 -3.54 10.11
N LEU A 99 -19.07 -3.81 9.42
CA LEU A 99 -19.07 -3.87 7.95
C LEU A 99 -18.56 -2.57 7.33
N TRP A 100 -19.02 -1.42 7.84
CA TRP A 100 -18.57 -0.12 7.36
C TRP A 100 -17.05 0.05 7.47
N SER A 101 -16.41 -0.51 8.50
CA SER A 101 -14.95 -0.50 8.60
C SER A 101 -14.26 -1.21 7.44
N PHE A 102 -14.76 -2.39 7.03
CA PHE A 102 -14.26 -3.13 5.89
C PHE A 102 -14.51 -2.41 4.56
N LEU A 103 -15.69 -1.81 4.40
CA LEU A 103 -16.04 -1.04 3.19
C LEU A 103 -15.16 0.21 3.04
N ILE A 104 -14.93 0.95 4.12
CA ILE A 104 -14.03 2.11 4.10
C ILE A 104 -12.61 1.67 3.74
N GLY A 105 -12.11 0.59 4.36
CA GLY A 105 -10.81 0.01 4.01
C GLY A 105 -10.72 -0.40 2.53
N ALA A 106 -11.76 -1.06 2.01
CA ALA A 106 -11.84 -1.46 0.61
C ALA A 106 -11.82 -0.26 -0.34
N ILE A 107 -12.57 0.81 -0.02
CA ILE A 107 -12.58 2.05 -0.81
C ILE A 107 -11.20 2.69 -0.82
N VAL A 108 -10.55 2.82 0.34
CA VAL A 108 -9.19 3.38 0.43
C VAL A 108 -8.20 2.57 -0.42
N MET A 109 -8.24 1.24 -0.34
CA MET A 109 -7.40 0.36 -1.17
C MET A 109 -7.71 0.50 -2.66
N ALA A 110 -8.98 0.60 -3.04
CA ALA A 110 -9.38 0.77 -4.43
C ALA A 110 -8.92 2.13 -4.99
N VAL A 111 -9.03 3.20 -4.20
CA VAL A 111 -8.54 4.54 -4.57
C VAL A 111 -7.02 4.53 -4.70
N ALA A 112 -6.29 3.95 -3.75
CA ALA A 112 -4.84 3.82 -3.84
C ALA A 112 -4.43 3.04 -5.10
N GLY A 113 -5.13 1.93 -5.37
CA GLY A 113 -4.91 1.12 -6.57
C GLY A 113 -5.28 1.85 -7.85
N LEU A 114 -6.21 2.81 -7.82
CA LEU A 114 -6.54 3.66 -8.97
C LEU A 114 -5.46 4.72 -9.18
N VAL A 115 -5.03 5.40 -8.11
CA VAL A 115 -3.98 6.43 -8.17
C VAL A 115 -2.68 5.86 -8.72
N GLU A 116 -2.30 4.65 -8.31
CA GLU A 116 -1.12 3.95 -8.84
C GLU A 116 -1.21 3.69 -10.35
N LEU A 117 -2.40 3.62 -10.95
CA LEU A 117 -2.54 3.41 -12.39
C LEU A 117 -2.39 4.70 -13.19
N TRP A 118 -2.85 5.79 -12.59
CA TRP A 118 -2.85 7.11 -13.21
C TRP A 118 -1.49 7.80 -13.05
N LEU A 119 -0.84 7.61 -11.90
CA LEU A 119 0.42 8.26 -11.55
C LEU A 119 1.60 7.29 -11.38
N GLY A 120 1.38 5.98 -11.52
CA GLY A 120 2.44 4.98 -11.38
C GLY A 120 3.45 5.10 -12.49
N ILE A 121 4.66 5.49 -12.10
CA ILE A 121 5.81 5.53 -12.99
C ILE A 121 6.41 4.11 -12.98
N ALA A 122 6.46 3.45 -14.13
CA ALA A 122 7.13 2.17 -14.26
C ALA A 122 8.64 2.38 -14.10
N ALA A 123 9.15 2.20 -12.88
CA ALA A 123 10.58 2.21 -12.59
C ALA A 123 11.29 0.88 -12.96
N GLU A 124 10.50 -0.19 -13.18
CA GLU A 124 11.00 -1.50 -13.60
C GLU A 124 11.94 -1.42 -14.81
N GLN A 125 13.16 -1.92 -14.64
CA GLN A 125 14.16 -2.18 -15.68
C GLN A 125 14.71 -0.97 -16.46
N ARG A 126 14.71 0.23 -15.89
CA ARG A 126 15.59 1.29 -16.42
C ARG A 126 16.96 1.17 -15.78
N ALA A 127 17.97 0.92 -16.62
CA ALA A 127 19.35 0.82 -16.20
C ALA A 127 19.76 2.09 -15.42
N LEU A 128 20.47 1.88 -14.31
CA LEU A 128 21.04 2.91 -13.43
C LEU A 128 22.08 3.82 -14.13
N GLU A 129 22.27 3.65 -15.43
CA GLU A 129 23.35 4.24 -16.24
C GLU A 129 22.92 5.52 -16.98
N ASP A 130 21.62 5.79 -17.11
CA ASP A 130 21.11 6.97 -17.85
C ASP A 130 20.59 8.11 -16.95
N LEU A 131 20.55 7.92 -15.62
CA LEU A 131 19.93 8.87 -14.67
C LEU A 131 20.88 9.51 -13.66
N ALA A 132 22.18 9.25 -13.74
CA ALA A 132 23.15 9.96 -12.92
C ALA A 132 24.43 10.17 -13.73
N LEU A 133 24.61 11.38 -14.27
CA LEU A 133 25.97 11.90 -14.35
C LEU A 133 26.38 12.07 -12.88
N PRO A 134 27.33 11.27 -12.36
CA PRO A 134 27.72 11.39 -10.96
C PRO A 134 28.22 12.82 -10.73
N LEU A 135 27.74 13.49 -9.67
CA LEU A 135 28.29 14.79 -9.27
C LEU A 135 29.80 14.71 -8.95
N THR A 136 30.35 13.50 -8.77
CA THR A 136 31.79 13.24 -8.65
C THR A 136 32.59 13.52 -9.94
N VAL A 137 31.96 13.62 -11.11
CA VAL A 137 32.66 13.94 -12.37
C VAL A 137 32.83 15.46 -12.56
N ALA A 138 31.99 16.27 -11.89
CA ALA A 138 32.11 17.73 -11.93
C ALA A 138 33.30 18.25 -11.08
N ASP A 139 33.72 17.49 -10.07
CA ASP A 139 34.90 17.84 -9.26
C ASP A 139 36.22 17.32 -9.86
N ALA A 140 36.21 16.19 -10.57
CA ALA A 140 37.41 15.62 -11.20
C ALA A 140 37.86 16.34 -12.49
N THR A 141 37.12 17.36 -12.94
CA THR A 141 37.44 18.17 -14.14
C THR A 141 37.97 19.56 -13.80
N ASN A 142 38.12 19.88 -12.51
CA ASN A 142 38.68 21.13 -11.99
C ASN A 142 40.02 20.93 -11.26
N GLU A 143 40.77 19.88 -11.60
CA GLU A 143 42.21 19.73 -11.25
C GLU A 143 43.08 19.77 -12.50
#